data_AF-A0A924UBX2-F1
#
_entry.id   AF-A0A924UBX2-F1
#
_cell.length_a   1.000
_cell.length_b   1.000
_cell.length_c   1.000
_cell.angle_alpha   90.00
_cell.angle_beta   90.00
_cell.angle_gamma   90.00
#
_symmetry.space_group_name_H-M   'P 1'
#
loop_
_entity.id
_entity.type
_entity.pdbx_description
1 polymer ?
#
loop_
_entity_poly.entity_id
_entity_poly.type
_entity_poly.pdbx_seq_one_letter_code
_entity_poly.pdbx_strand_id
1 'polypeptide(L)'
;MTLDPVALTADLVRCPSVTPIEGGALLLLQGVLTAAGFDCHRVDRGGVCNLFARWGRRGANRSFGFNGHTDVVPVGDIAAWTHDPFGAEIEGGFMYGRGTVDMKSGVAAFVAAAVDFVTLTPPDGAIILAITGDEEGPSVDGTVALLNWMAAQGERMSHCLVGEPTCPDVMGEMMKIGRRGSLTAFFTAQGVQGHSAYPHR
;
A
#
# COMPACT_ATOMS: atom_id res chain seq x y z
N MET A 1 17.72 -11.15 14.74
CA MET A 1 16.82 -10.54 15.73
C MET A 1 15.48 -10.45 15.03
N THR A 2 14.43 -11.06 15.58
CA THR A 2 13.09 -11.09 14.95
C THR A 2 12.53 -9.68 14.89
N LEU A 3 12.01 -9.28 13.73
CA LEU A 3 11.41 -7.96 13.54
C LEU A 3 10.00 -7.97 14.14
N ASP A 4 9.75 -7.14 15.15
CA ASP A 4 8.41 -7.04 15.76
C ASP A 4 7.46 -6.24 14.85
N PRO A 5 6.39 -6.86 14.31
CA PRO A 5 5.46 -6.16 13.44
C PRO A 5 4.65 -5.07 14.17
N VAL A 6 4.45 -5.17 15.49
CA VAL A 6 3.74 -4.14 16.26
C VAL A 6 4.61 -2.89 16.36
N ALA A 7 5.89 -3.06 16.71
CA ALA A 7 6.86 -1.96 16.72
C ALA A 7 7.01 -1.31 15.34
N LEU A 8 7.16 -2.12 14.27
CA LEU A 8 7.26 -1.58 12.91
C LEU A 8 5.98 -0.86 12.48
N THR A 9 4.80 -1.34 12.88
CA THR A 9 3.53 -0.62 12.64
C THR A 9 3.57 0.76 13.30
N ALA A 10 4.02 0.84 14.55
CA ALA A 10 4.10 2.11 15.25
C ALA A 10 5.06 3.10 14.56
N ASP A 11 6.23 2.62 14.13
CA ASP A 11 7.20 3.44 13.41
C ASP A 11 6.66 3.93 12.06
N LEU A 12 5.95 3.08 11.32
CA LEU A 12 5.26 3.49 10.10
C LEU A 12 4.15 4.51 10.37
N VAL A 13 3.36 4.32 11.43
CA VAL A 13 2.29 5.27 11.79
C VAL A 13 2.87 6.65 12.11
N ARG A 14 4.05 6.71 12.74
CA ARG A 14 4.77 7.96 13.01
C ARG A 14 5.32 8.66 11.78
N CYS A 15 5.31 8.02 10.61
CA CYS A 15 5.59 8.66 9.33
C CYS A 15 4.31 9.38 8.84
N PRO A 16 4.23 10.73 8.84
CA PRO A 16 3.04 11.46 8.40
C PRO A 16 2.93 11.48 6.87
N SER A 17 2.63 10.32 6.29
CA SER A 17 2.64 10.02 4.86
C SER A 17 1.29 10.30 4.17
N VAL A 18 0.72 11.49 4.37
CA VAL A 18 -0.57 11.82 3.70
C VAL A 18 -0.36 11.95 2.21
N THR A 19 -1.12 11.23 1.38
CA THR A 19 -0.92 11.15 -0.09
C THR A 19 -0.74 12.56 -0.72
N PRO A 20 0.30 12.81 -1.54
CA PRO A 20 1.38 11.90 -1.98
C PRO A 20 2.69 12.03 -1.16
N ILE A 21 2.64 12.61 0.04
CA ILE A 21 3.82 12.85 0.88
C ILE A 21 4.36 11.50 1.38
N GLU A 22 5.66 11.24 1.16
CA GLU A 22 6.28 9.97 1.54
C GLU A 22 6.45 9.79 3.06
N GLY A 23 6.63 10.88 3.81
CA GLY A 23 6.61 10.90 5.27
C GLY A 23 7.72 10.11 5.98
N GLY A 24 8.72 9.60 5.25
CA GLY A 24 9.78 8.71 5.72
C GLY A 24 9.44 7.21 5.69
N ALA A 25 8.21 6.83 5.31
CA ALA A 25 7.72 5.47 5.47
C ALA A 25 8.44 4.47 4.56
N LEU A 26 8.64 4.82 3.28
CA LEU A 26 9.33 3.95 2.33
C LEU A 26 10.84 3.94 2.54
N LEU A 27 11.41 5.04 3.05
CA LEU A 27 12.81 5.08 3.49
C LEU A 27 13.05 4.12 4.67
N LEU A 28 12.16 4.12 5.67
CA LEU A 28 12.20 3.20 6.79
C LEU A 28 12.15 1.73 6.30
N LEU A 29 11.18 1.40 5.44
CA LEU A 29 11.04 0.04 4.90
C LEU A 29 12.22 -0.39 4.05
N GLN A 30 12.76 0.51 3.22
CA GLN A 30 13.97 0.23 2.46
C GLN A 30 15.14 -0.12 3.37
N GLY A 31 15.33 0.60 4.48
CA GLY A 31 16.39 0.31 5.44
C GLY A 31 16.25 -1.09 6.06
N VAL A 32 15.04 -1.42 6.52
CA VAL A 32 14.71 -2.74 7.10
C VAL A 32 14.95 -3.87 6.09
N LEU A 33 14.42 -3.73 4.87
CA LEU A 33 14.51 -4.77 3.84
C LEU A 33 15.95 -4.93 3.31
N THR A 34 16.68 -3.84 3.13
CA THR A 34 18.11 -3.88 2.75
C THR A 34 18.93 -4.62 3.81
N ALA A 35 18.70 -4.35 5.10
CA ALA A 35 19.39 -5.03 6.19
C ALA A 35 19.07 -6.55 6.24
N ALA A 36 17.88 -6.95 5.77
CA ALA A 36 17.47 -8.35 5.63
C ALA A 36 17.96 -9.01 4.31
N GLY A 37 18.72 -8.29 3.47
CA GLY A 37 19.31 -8.83 2.25
C GLY A 37 18.42 -8.74 1.01
N PHE A 38 17.40 -7.88 0.99
CA PHE A 38 16.63 -7.57 -0.21
C PHE A 38 17.37 -6.56 -1.10
N ASP A 39 17.35 -6.81 -2.42
CA ASP A 39 17.70 -5.84 -3.44
C ASP A 39 16.55 -4.83 -3.59
N CYS A 40 16.76 -3.60 -3.15
CA CYS A 40 15.74 -2.56 -3.06
C CYS A 40 15.95 -1.48 -4.13
N HIS A 41 14.87 -1.11 -4.84
CA HIS A 41 14.84 -0.09 -5.88
C HIS A 41 13.73 0.91 -5.59
N ARG A 42 14.06 2.20 -5.62
CA ARG A 42 13.07 3.27 -5.62
C ARG A 42 12.53 3.46 -7.03
N VAL A 43 11.23 3.36 -7.19
CA VAL A 43 10.51 3.44 -8.48
C VAL A 43 9.64 4.69 -8.50
N ASP A 44 10.23 5.81 -8.11
CA ASP A 44 9.53 7.07 -7.94
C ASP A 44 9.13 7.63 -9.32
N ARG A 45 7.89 8.09 -9.46
CA ARG A 45 7.33 8.62 -10.73
C ARG A 45 6.35 9.75 -10.43
N GLY A 46 6.37 10.82 -11.20
CA GLY A 46 5.39 11.91 -11.07
C GLY A 46 5.35 12.60 -9.69
N GLY A 47 6.42 12.49 -8.88
CA GLY A 47 6.45 12.97 -7.49
C GLY A 47 5.89 11.99 -6.46
N VAL A 48 5.38 10.84 -6.89
CA VAL A 48 4.99 9.72 -6.03
C VAL A 48 6.20 8.82 -5.78
N CYS A 49 6.42 8.49 -4.52
CA CYS A 49 7.46 7.56 -4.11
C CYS A 49 6.96 6.11 -4.12
N ASN A 50 7.80 5.19 -4.59
CA ASN A 50 7.49 3.75 -4.60
C ASN A 50 8.73 2.92 -4.24
N LEU A 51 8.52 1.77 -3.63
CA LEU A 51 9.57 0.82 -3.26
C LEU A 51 9.29 -0.55 -3.90
N PHE A 52 10.24 -1.02 -4.70
CA PHE A 52 10.35 -2.41 -5.10
C PHE A 52 11.47 -3.06 -4.29
N ALA A 53 11.23 -4.22 -3.68
CA ALA A 53 12.25 -4.99 -2.99
C ALA A 53 12.17 -6.47 -3.39
N ARG A 54 13.32 -7.09 -3.68
CA ARG A 54 13.40 -8.49 -4.08
C ARG A 54 14.44 -9.24 -3.25
N TRP A 55 14.05 -10.40 -2.75
CA TRP A 55 14.98 -11.43 -2.31
C TRP A 55 14.87 -12.67 -3.21
N GLY A 56 15.99 -13.35 -3.42
CA GLY A 56 16.08 -14.53 -4.30
C GLY A 56 16.37 -14.19 -5.77
N ARG A 57 16.85 -15.19 -6.52
CA ARG A 57 17.35 -15.01 -7.91
C ARG A 57 16.24 -14.61 -8.87
N ARG A 58 16.49 -13.67 -9.80
CA ARG A 58 15.56 -13.36 -10.91
C ARG A 58 15.25 -14.61 -11.72
N GLY A 59 14.02 -14.72 -12.21
CA GLY A 59 13.57 -15.92 -12.92
C GLY A 59 13.42 -17.17 -12.04
N ALA A 60 13.42 -17.04 -10.71
CA ALA A 60 13.05 -18.14 -9.82
C ALA A 60 11.70 -18.73 -10.24
N ASN A 61 11.61 -20.05 -10.26
CA ASN A 61 10.42 -20.83 -10.63
C ASN A 61 9.18 -20.50 -9.76
N ARG A 62 9.37 -19.94 -8.56
CA ARG A 62 8.33 -19.56 -7.61
C ARG A 62 8.62 -18.18 -7.04
N SER A 63 7.80 -17.18 -7.35
CA SER A 63 7.85 -15.87 -6.70
C SER A 63 6.54 -15.57 -5.96
N PHE A 64 6.66 -15.20 -4.69
CA PHE A 64 5.54 -14.73 -3.88
C PHE A 64 5.70 -13.24 -3.63
N GLY A 65 4.67 -12.49 -3.96
CA GLY A 65 4.62 -11.05 -3.87
C GLY A 65 3.76 -10.56 -2.71
N PHE A 66 4.20 -9.50 -2.05
CA PHE A 66 3.34 -8.65 -1.23
C PHE A 66 3.17 -7.29 -1.92
N ASN A 67 1.94 -6.79 -1.95
CA ASN A 67 1.64 -5.43 -2.37
C ASN A 67 0.90 -4.68 -1.27
N GLY A 68 1.18 -3.39 -1.17
CA GLY A 68 0.54 -2.52 -0.21
C GLY A 68 0.92 -1.07 -0.44
N HIS A 69 0.41 -0.20 0.43
CA HIS A 69 0.68 1.21 0.37
C HIS A 69 1.06 1.77 1.74
N THR A 70 1.80 2.88 1.73
CA THR A 70 2.24 3.58 2.95
C THR A 70 1.60 4.94 3.10
N ASP A 71 1.03 5.47 2.02
CA ASP A 71 0.26 6.69 2.09
C ASP A 71 -1.04 6.49 2.85
N VAL A 72 -1.55 7.58 3.38
CA VAL A 72 -2.78 7.60 4.18
C VAL A 72 -3.66 8.77 3.76
N VAL A 73 -4.97 8.62 3.91
CA VAL A 73 -5.90 9.74 3.72
C VAL A 73 -5.67 10.86 4.75
N PRO A 74 -6.13 12.09 4.45
CA PRO A 74 -6.08 13.19 5.41
C PRO A 74 -6.65 12.85 6.79
N VAL A 75 -6.07 13.43 7.84
CA VAL A 75 -6.49 13.21 9.23
C VAL A 75 -7.79 13.92 9.59
N GLY A 76 -8.24 14.88 8.78
CA GLY A 76 -9.41 15.70 9.07
C GLY A 76 -9.16 16.69 10.21
N ASP A 77 -10.16 16.91 11.06
CA ASP A 77 -10.04 17.78 12.23
C ASP A 77 -9.24 17.09 13.34
N ILE A 78 -8.04 17.60 13.62
CA ILE A 78 -7.13 17.09 14.66
C ILE A 78 -7.79 17.14 16.04
N ALA A 79 -8.62 18.16 16.32
CA ALA A 79 -9.27 18.29 17.63
C ALA A 79 -10.32 17.21 17.91
N ALA A 80 -10.79 16.50 16.86
CA ALA A 80 -11.72 15.39 16.99
C ALA A 80 -11.02 14.05 17.33
N TRP A 81 -9.69 14.00 17.28
CA TRP A 81 -8.94 12.80 17.64
C TRP A 81 -8.74 12.71 19.15
N THR A 82 -8.89 11.51 19.70
CA THR A 82 -8.60 11.21 21.12
C THR A 82 -7.12 10.94 21.38
N HIS A 83 -6.36 10.62 20.32
CA HIS A 83 -4.93 10.32 20.33
C HIS A 83 -4.28 11.02 19.14
N ASP A 84 -2.98 11.33 19.20
CA ASP A 84 -2.29 11.91 18.05
C ASP A 84 -2.40 10.95 16.83
N PRO A 85 -2.94 11.40 15.68
CA PRO A 85 -3.07 10.56 14.49
C PRO A 85 -1.74 9.98 13.99
N PHE A 86 -0.60 10.57 14.35
CA PHE A 86 0.73 10.05 14.03
C PHE A 86 1.54 9.68 15.28
N GLY A 87 0.89 9.52 16.45
CA GLY A 87 1.55 9.15 17.71
C GLY A 87 1.84 7.65 17.86
N ALA A 88 0.97 6.81 17.26
CA ALA A 88 0.99 5.35 17.41
C ALA A 88 0.85 4.88 18.86
N GLU A 89 -0.03 5.53 19.63
CA GLU A 89 -0.28 5.20 21.03
C GLU A 89 -1.02 3.86 21.14
N ILE A 90 -0.67 3.06 22.15
CA ILE A 90 -1.36 1.79 22.43
C ILE A 90 -2.12 1.94 23.74
N GLU A 91 -3.45 1.90 23.67
CA GLU A 91 -4.35 1.94 24.82
C GLU A 91 -5.37 0.79 24.71
N GLY A 92 -5.65 0.10 25.82
CA GLY A 92 -6.67 -0.97 25.83
C GLY A 92 -6.37 -2.16 24.91
N GLY A 93 -5.11 -2.35 24.50
CA GLY A 93 -4.71 -3.39 23.53
C GLY A 93 -4.89 -3.01 22.06
N PHE A 94 -5.27 -1.76 21.78
CA PHE A 94 -5.42 -1.21 20.43
C PHE A 94 -4.38 -0.14 20.17
N MET A 95 -3.80 -0.14 18.97
CA MET A 95 -2.95 0.96 18.50
C MET A 95 -3.81 2.01 17.81
N TYR A 96 -3.71 3.25 18.25
CA TYR A 96 -4.38 4.40 17.67
C TYR A 96 -3.43 5.18 16.76
N GLY A 97 -3.89 5.48 15.55
CA GLY A 97 -3.15 6.24 14.57
C GLY A 97 -3.72 6.10 13.16
N ARG A 98 -3.51 7.13 12.34
CA ARG A 98 -3.87 7.11 10.93
C ARG A 98 -3.00 6.10 10.20
N GLY A 99 -3.69 5.17 9.55
CA GLY A 99 -3.09 4.11 8.74
C GLY A 99 -2.77 2.83 9.51
N THR A 100 -3.04 2.77 10.82
CA THR A 100 -2.87 1.54 11.59
C THR A 100 -3.67 0.39 10.98
N VAL A 101 -4.94 0.61 10.63
CA VAL A 101 -5.77 -0.40 9.93
C VAL A 101 -5.48 -0.40 8.43
N ASP A 102 -5.31 0.79 7.84
CA ASP A 102 -5.29 0.98 6.39
C ASP A 102 -4.02 1.73 5.90
N MET A 103 -2.96 1.04 5.51
CA MET A 103 -2.73 -0.40 5.70
C MET A 103 -1.35 -0.70 6.31
N LYS A 104 -0.82 0.24 7.11
CA LYS A 104 0.55 0.18 7.67
C LYS A 104 0.77 -1.07 8.54
N SER A 105 -0.24 -1.56 9.26
CA SER A 105 -0.11 -2.84 9.99
C SER A 105 0.01 -4.05 9.06
N GLY A 106 -0.74 -4.07 7.95
CA GLY A 106 -0.62 -5.09 6.90
C GLY A 106 0.78 -5.08 6.31
N VAL A 107 1.31 -3.89 5.99
CA VAL A 107 2.69 -3.70 5.51
C VAL A 107 3.73 -4.19 6.52
N ALA A 108 3.62 -3.76 7.77
CA ALA A 108 4.54 -4.20 8.82
C ALA A 108 4.53 -5.72 9.02
N ALA A 109 3.34 -6.32 9.05
CA ALA A 109 3.16 -7.76 9.23
C ALA A 109 3.82 -8.57 8.11
N PHE A 110 3.59 -8.22 6.84
CA PHE A 110 4.23 -8.95 5.75
C PHE A 110 5.73 -8.67 5.62
N VAL A 111 6.20 -7.48 6.01
CA VAL A 111 7.65 -7.17 6.03
C VAL A 111 8.35 -8.01 7.09
N ALA A 112 7.79 -8.08 8.30
CA ALA A 112 8.30 -8.94 9.37
C ALA A 112 8.31 -10.42 8.94
N ALA A 113 7.20 -10.91 8.37
CA ALA A 113 7.13 -12.28 7.86
C ALA A 113 8.15 -12.54 6.73
N ALA A 114 8.36 -11.58 5.83
CA ALA A 114 9.35 -11.68 4.77
C ALA A 114 10.79 -11.74 5.33
N VAL A 115 11.12 -10.88 6.30
CA VAL A 115 12.42 -10.88 6.98
C VAL A 115 12.67 -12.22 7.70
N ASP A 116 11.68 -12.72 8.45
CA ASP A 116 11.78 -14.02 9.10
C ASP A 116 11.95 -15.15 8.08
N PHE A 117 11.18 -15.15 7.01
CA PHE A 117 11.26 -16.18 5.98
C PHE A 117 12.65 -16.26 5.34
N VAL A 118 13.21 -15.12 4.92
CA VAL A 118 14.50 -15.10 4.20
C VAL A 118 15.71 -15.36 5.09
N THR A 119 15.56 -15.15 6.41
CA THR A 119 16.62 -15.44 7.39
C THR A 119 16.60 -16.88 7.88
N LEU A 120 15.43 -17.52 7.89
CA LEU A 120 15.25 -18.87 8.41
C LEU A 120 15.20 -19.95 7.31
N THR A 121 15.00 -19.56 6.05
CA THR A 121 14.76 -20.50 4.94
C THR A 121 15.84 -20.37 3.85
N PRO A 122 16.46 -21.47 3.39
CA PRO A 122 17.32 -21.43 2.22
C PRO A 122 16.59 -20.90 0.98
N PRO A 123 17.27 -20.17 0.08
CA PRO A 123 16.65 -19.60 -1.11
C PRO A 123 16.22 -20.66 -2.12
N ASP A 124 14.96 -21.09 -2.01
CA ASP A 124 14.23 -21.91 -3.00
C ASP A 124 13.00 -21.16 -3.55
N GLY A 125 13.24 -19.94 -4.04
CA GLY A 125 12.21 -19.06 -4.57
C GLY A 125 12.60 -17.59 -4.51
N ALA A 126 11.61 -16.72 -4.64
CA ALA A 126 11.76 -15.28 -4.46
C ALA A 126 10.61 -14.68 -3.66
N ILE A 127 10.95 -13.72 -2.81
CA ILE A 127 9.98 -12.84 -2.13
C ILE A 127 10.12 -11.45 -2.75
N ILE A 128 9.00 -10.88 -3.17
CA ILE A 128 8.96 -9.56 -3.79
C ILE A 128 8.01 -8.69 -2.98
N LEU A 129 8.41 -7.46 -2.67
CA LEU A 129 7.55 -6.46 -2.05
C LEU A 129 7.44 -5.29 -3.03
N ALA A 130 6.21 -4.90 -3.35
CA ALA A 130 5.91 -3.75 -4.20
C ALA A 130 5.01 -2.80 -3.40
N ILE A 131 5.59 -1.72 -2.87
CA ILE A 131 4.93 -0.85 -1.90
C ILE A 131 4.86 0.57 -2.47
N THR A 132 3.66 1.15 -2.53
CA THR A 132 3.42 2.48 -3.10
C THR A 132 3.18 3.56 -2.03
N GLY A 133 3.35 4.82 -2.41
CA GLY A 133 2.92 6.00 -1.65
C GLY A 133 1.77 6.77 -2.31
N ASP A 134 1.01 6.14 -3.21
CA ASP A 134 -0.21 6.70 -3.83
C ASP A 134 -1.17 5.56 -4.25
N GLU A 135 -1.95 5.07 -3.29
CA GLU A 135 -3.10 4.19 -3.53
C GLU A 135 -4.42 4.94 -3.31
N GLU A 136 -4.45 5.82 -2.32
CA GLU A 136 -5.65 6.54 -1.88
C GLU A 136 -5.96 7.79 -2.73
N GLY A 137 -4.99 8.20 -3.55
CA GLY A 137 -5.09 9.36 -4.43
C GLY A 137 -5.58 9.01 -5.84
N PRO A 138 -5.09 9.72 -6.88
CA PRO A 138 -5.36 9.38 -8.27
C PRO A 138 -4.73 8.05 -8.71
N SER A 139 -3.65 7.62 -8.03
CA SER A 139 -3.03 6.29 -8.17
C SER A 139 -2.49 5.99 -9.57
N VAL A 140 -2.19 7.05 -10.31
CA VAL A 140 -1.63 6.99 -11.67
C VAL A 140 -0.13 6.73 -11.68
N ASP A 141 0.57 7.16 -10.62
CA ASP A 141 2.02 7.06 -10.48
C ASP A 141 2.48 6.20 -9.30
N GLY A 142 1.53 5.57 -8.60
CA GLY A 142 1.77 4.60 -7.55
C GLY A 142 2.05 3.18 -8.07
N THR A 143 1.21 2.22 -7.71
CA THR A 143 1.38 0.80 -8.11
C THR A 143 1.52 0.59 -9.62
N VAL A 144 0.89 1.43 -10.46
CA VAL A 144 1.08 1.40 -11.92
C VAL A 144 2.54 1.65 -12.32
N ALA A 145 3.29 2.49 -11.59
CA ALA A 145 4.71 2.71 -11.83
C ALA A 145 5.55 1.48 -11.52
N LEU A 146 5.27 0.83 -10.39
CA LEU A 146 5.89 -0.42 -10.00
C LEU A 146 5.67 -1.50 -11.06
N LEU A 147 4.43 -1.68 -11.53
CA LEU A 147 4.11 -2.68 -12.54
C LEU A 147 4.81 -2.41 -13.88
N ASN A 148 4.86 -1.15 -14.33
CA ASN A 148 5.58 -0.77 -15.56
C ASN A 148 7.09 -1.02 -15.43
N TRP A 149 7.68 -0.66 -14.29
CA TRP A 149 9.10 -0.91 -14.04
C TRP A 149 9.39 -2.42 -13.97
N MET A 150 8.56 -3.18 -13.26
CA MET A 150 8.66 -4.64 -13.21
C MET A 150 8.55 -5.26 -14.61
N ALA A 151 7.65 -4.74 -15.46
CA ALA A 151 7.56 -5.14 -16.86
C ALA A 151 8.87 -4.93 -17.61
N ALA A 152 9.47 -3.74 -17.51
CA ALA A 152 10.72 -3.38 -18.17
C ALA A 152 11.92 -4.19 -17.65
N GLN A 153 11.92 -4.58 -16.37
CA GLN A 153 13.00 -5.39 -15.76
C GLN A 153 12.80 -6.90 -15.92
N GLY A 154 11.72 -7.35 -16.57
CA GLY A 154 11.38 -8.78 -16.65
C GLY A 154 11.00 -9.40 -15.29
N GLU A 155 10.59 -8.58 -14.33
CA GLU A 155 10.19 -8.97 -12.97
C GLU A 155 8.72 -9.37 -12.91
N ARG A 156 8.40 -10.49 -12.27
CA ARG A 156 7.01 -10.96 -12.09
C ARG A 156 6.81 -11.67 -10.75
N MET A 157 5.62 -11.52 -10.21
CA MET A 157 5.11 -12.28 -9.07
C MET A 157 4.24 -13.43 -9.60
N SER A 158 4.50 -14.68 -9.18
CA SER A 158 3.62 -15.81 -9.52
C SER A 158 2.32 -15.76 -8.70
N HIS A 159 2.42 -15.31 -7.46
CA HIS A 159 1.30 -15.08 -6.55
C HIS A 159 1.49 -13.72 -5.89
N CYS A 160 0.40 -13.02 -5.58
CA CYS A 160 0.45 -11.74 -4.88
C CYS A 160 -0.59 -11.74 -3.76
N LEU A 161 -0.17 -11.33 -2.57
CA LEU A 161 -1.06 -10.98 -1.46
C LEU A 161 -1.05 -9.46 -1.29
N VAL A 162 -2.22 -8.83 -1.41
CA VAL A 162 -2.40 -7.42 -1.08
C VAL A 162 -2.82 -7.32 0.38
N GLY A 163 -2.09 -6.53 1.17
CA GLY A 163 -2.27 -6.45 2.63
C GLY A 163 -3.41 -5.56 3.13
N GLU A 164 -4.33 -5.16 2.26
CA GLU A 164 -5.53 -4.37 2.56
C GLU A 164 -6.35 -4.98 3.71
N PRO A 165 -6.99 -4.19 4.59
CA PRO A 165 -7.89 -4.72 5.60
C PRO A 165 -9.12 -5.38 4.96
N THR A 166 -9.31 -6.68 5.21
CA THR A 166 -10.38 -7.48 4.59
C THR A 166 -11.48 -7.93 5.54
N CYS A 167 -11.21 -7.94 6.85
CA CYS A 167 -12.04 -8.56 7.87
C CYS A 167 -12.97 -7.53 8.54
N PRO A 168 -14.31 -7.74 8.52
CA PRO A 168 -15.26 -6.89 9.23
C PRO A 168 -15.08 -6.80 10.76
N ASP A 169 -14.91 -7.93 11.43
CA ASP A 169 -15.00 -8.10 12.88
C ASP A 169 -13.78 -8.84 13.46
N VAL A 170 -13.34 -9.94 12.84
CA VAL A 170 -12.29 -10.83 13.36
C VAL A 170 -11.26 -11.19 12.29
N MET A 171 -9.98 -11.04 12.65
CA MET A 171 -8.87 -11.37 11.75
C MET A 171 -8.98 -12.80 11.21
N GLY A 172 -8.90 -12.92 9.87
CA GLY A 172 -8.93 -14.20 9.15
C GLY A 172 -10.32 -14.65 8.69
N GLU A 173 -11.41 -13.93 9.02
CA GLU A 173 -12.75 -14.34 8.61
C GLU A 173 -13.04 -14.13 7.12
N MET A 174 -12.30 -13.22 6.48
CA MET A 174 -12.56 -12.85 5.09
C MET A 174 -11.27 -12.53 4.34
N MET A 175 -11.18 -13.06 3.12
CA MET A 175 -10.16 -12.71 2.14
C MET A 175 -10.84 -12.28 0.84
N LYS A 176 -10.31 -11.26 0.16
CA LYS A 176 -10.81 -10.83 -1.15
C LYS A 176 -9.99 -11.51 -2.24
N ILE A 177 -10.62 -12.41 -3.00
CA ILE A 177 -10.01 -13.09 -4.16
C ILE A 177 -10.22 -12.33 -5.49
N GLY A 178 -10.87 -11.17 -5.43
CA GLY A 178 -11.16 -10.33 -6.58
C GLY A 178 -11.93 -9.08 -6.19
N ARG A 179 -11.98 -8.10 -7.11
CA ARG A 179 -12.75 -6.87 -6.99
C ARG A 179 -13.56 -6.65 -8.27
N ARG A 180 -14.64 -5.89 -8.16
CA ARG A 180 -15.45 -5.46 -9.32
C ARG A 180 -14.68 -4.37 -10.08
N GLY A 181 -14.91 -4.26 -11.38
CA GLY A 181 -14.56 -3.04 -12.12
C GLY A 181 -15.49 -1.89 -11.76
N SER A 182 -15.04 -0.66 -12.01
CA SER A 182 -15.84 0.57 -11.88
C SER A 182 -15.84 1.31 -13.21
N LEU A 183 -17.02 1.74 -13.67
CA LEU A 183 -17.17 2.54 -14.88
C LEU A 183 -18.13 3.70 -14.58
N THR A 184 -17.66 4.91 -14.84
CA THR A 184 -18.47 6.12 -14.72
C THR A 184 -18.61 6.75 -16.11
N ALA A 185 -19.85 7.02 -16.53
CA ALA A 185 -20.16 7.67 -17.80
C ALA A 185 -20.93 8.97 -17.53
N PHE A 186 -20.46 10.07 -18.11
CA PHE A 186 -21.11 11.38 -18.01
C PHE A 186 -21.85 11.68 -19.31
N PHE A 187 -23.13 12.00 -19.22
CA PHE A 187 -23.97 12.32 -20.37
C PHE A 187 -24.42 13.77 -20.30
N THR A 188 -24.27 14.49 -21.41
CA THR A 188 -24.85 15.82 -21.61
C THR A 188 -25.90 15.72 -22.70
N ALA A 189 -27.17 15.89 -22.35
CA ALA A 189 -28.25 15.99 -23.32
C ALA A 189 -28.33 17.43 -23.84
N GLN A 190 -28.15 17.63 -25.15
CA GLN A 190 -28.28 18.93 -25.79
C GLN A 190 -29.68 19.07 -26.37
N GLY A 191 -30.34 20.18 -26.06
CA GLY A 191 -31.63 20.57 -26.62
C GLY A 191 -31.62 22.04 -27.00
N VAL A 192 -32.76 22.54 -27.47
CA VAL A 192 -32.96 23.96 -27.75
C VAL A 192 -33.76 24.56 -26.61
N GLN A 193 -33.22 25.59 -25.95
CA GLN A 193 -33.95 26.32 -24.92
C GLN A 193 -35.04 27.16 -25.58
N GLY A 194 -36.27 27.07 -25.09
CA GLY A 194 -37.41 27.79 -25.66
C GLY A 194 -38.47 28.12 -24.61
N HIS A 195 -39.46 28.90 -25.01
CA HIS A 195 -40.62 29.19 -24.18
C HIS A 195 -41.60 28.01 -24.23
N SER A 196 -42.14 27.60 -23.08
CA SER A 196 -43.07 26.46 -22.96
C SER A 196 -44.31 26.51 -23.86
N ALA A 197 -44.74 27.71 -24.31
CA ALA A 197 -45.90 27.88 -25.18
C ALA A 197 -45.59 27.61 -26.67
N TYR A 198 -44.31 27.54 -27.06
CA TYR A 198 -43.88 27.41 -28.45
C TYR A 198 -42.86 26.27 -28.63
N PRO A 199 -43.25 25.00 -28.39
CA PRO A 199 -42.34 23.85 -28.40
C PRO A 199 -41.78 23.47 -29.78
N HIS A 200 -42.32 24.06 -30.86
CA HIS A 200 -41.85 23.86 -32.24
C HIS A 200 -40.72 24.83 -32.64
N ARG A 201 -40.32 25.73 -31.73
CA ARG A 201 -39.25 26.72 -31.93
C ARG A 201 -38.02 26.36 -31.13
#